data_AF-A0A973QY14-F1
#
_entry.id   AF-A0A973QY14-F1
#
_cell.length_a   1.000
_cell.length_b   1.000
_cell.length_c   1.000
_cell.angle_alpha   90.00
_cell.angle_beta   90.00
_cell.angle_gamma   90.00
#
_symmetry.space_group_name_H-M   'P 1'
#
loop_
_entity.id
_entity.type
_entity.pdbx_description
1 polymer ?
#
loop_
_entity_poly.entity_id
_entity_poly.type
_entity_poly.pdbx_seq_one_letter_code
_entity_poly.pdbx_strand_id
1 'polypeptide(L)' 'MILTVTPNPSLDRTYEIPALERGAVLRAAADRVDPGGKGVNVSRAVAAAGHRTVAVLP' A
#
# COMPACT_ATOMS: atom_id res chain seq x y z
N MET A 1 2.73 -8.29 -21.49
CA MET A 1 2.54 -7.03 -20.74
C MET A 1 1.24 -7.19 -19.99
N ILE A 2 1.26 -7.13 -18.65
CA ILE A 2 0.09 -7.36 -17.79
C ILE A 2 -0.51 -6.01 -17.41
N LEU A 3 -1.84 -5.87 -17.49
CA LEU A 3 -2.56 -4.68 -17.05
C LEU A 3 -3.34 -5.00 -15.78
N THR A 4 -3.25 -4.13 -14.78
CA THR A 4 -4.08 -4.19 -13.57
C THR A 4 -4.88 -2.90 -13.46
N VAL A 5 -6.13 -3.00 -13.01
CA VAL A 5 -7.02 -1.85 -12.82
C VAL A 5 -7.43 -1.79 -11.35
N THR A 6 -7.29 -0.62 -10.73
CA THR A 6 -7.74 -0.36 -9.35
C THR A 6 -8.69 0.83 -9.36
N PRO A 7 -10.01 0.62 -9.46
CA PRO A 7 -10.99 1.72 -9.52
C PRO A 7 -11.07 2.55 -8.24
N ASN A 8 -10.71 1.96 -7.11
CA ASN A 8 -10.66 2.61 -5.81
C ASN A 8 -9.26 2.43 -5.20
N PRO A 9 -8.26 3.20 -5.68
CA PRO A 9 -6.91 3.15 -5.15
C PRO A 9 -6.87 3.78 -3.75
N SER A 10 -5.83 3.48 -2.98
CA SER A 10 -5.62 4.07 -1.67
C SER A 10 -4.17 4.53 -1.47
N LEU A 11 -3.98 5.38 -0.46
CA LEU A 11 -2.68 5.58 0.17
C LEU A 11 -2.74 4.88 1.52
N ASP A 12 -2.07 3.73 1.61
CA ASP A 12 -2.05 2.93 2.83
C ASP A 12 -1.01 3.54 3.77
N ARG A 13 -1.46 4.13 4.88
CA ARG A 13 -0.57 4.69 5.89
C ARG A 13 -0.40 3.71 7.04
N THR A 14 0.84 3.31 7.29
CA THR A 14 1.23 2.48 8.43
C THR A 14 1.93 3.34 9.46
N TYR A 15 1.50 3.27 10.71
CA TYR A 15 2.18 3.88 11.85
C TYR A 15 2.84 2.79 12.69
N GLU A 16 4.11 2.98 13.01
CA GLU A 16 4.81 2.16 13.98
C GLU A 16 4.66 2.79 15.36
N ILE A 17 4.19 2.00 16.33
CA ILE A 17 3.98 2.42 17.72
C ILE A 17 4.70 1.41 18.64
N PRO A 18 5.28 1.87 19.76
CA PRO A 18 5.96 0.98 20.69
C PRO A 18 4.99 -0.01 21.37
N ALA A 19 3.74 0.41 21.61
CA ALA A 19 2.67 -0.42 22.15
C ALA A 19 1.30 0.13 21.74
N LEU A 20 0.29 -0.75 21.65
CA LEU A 20 -1.10 -0.39 21.37
C LEU A 20 -1.89 -0.28 22.69
N GLU A 21 -2.09 0.94 23.17
CA GLU A 21 -2.87 1.22 24.38
C GLU A 21 -4.23 1.84 24.02
N ARG A 22 -5.31 1.14 24.38
CA ARG A 22 -6.68 1.57 24.06
C ARG A 22 -7.08 2.78 24.90
N GLY A 23 -7.71 3.75 24.27
CA GLY A 23 -8.19 4.99 24.92
C GLY A 23 -7.11 6.05 25.16
N ALA A 24 -5.85 5.77 24.77
CA ALA A 24 -4.74 6.71 24.91
C ALA A 24 -4.45 7.45 23.59
N VAL A 25 -3.78 8.60 23.71
CA VAL A 25 -3.14 9.27 22.57
C VAL A 25 -1.80 8.58 22.30
N LEU A 26 -1.68 7.93 21.15
CA LEU A 26 -0.47 7.23 20.74
C LEU A 26 0.36 8.12 19.81
N ARG A 27 1.64 8.30 20.13
CA ARG A 27 2.61 8.98 19.25
C ARG A 27 3.34 7.91 18.42
N ALA A 28 3.30 8.06 17.10
CA ALA A 28 4.02 7.17 16.21
C ALA A 28 5.53 7.37 16.35
N ALA A 29 6.28 6.27 16.42
CA ALA A 29 7.74 6.27 16.33
C ALA A 29 8.20 6.48 14.88
N ALA A 30 7.42 5.97 13.93
CA ALA A 30 7.61 6.19 12.50
C ALA A 30 6.27 6.11 11.75
N ASP A 31 6.21 6.71 10.57
CA ASP A 31 5.12 6.53 9.62
C ASP A 31 5.65 6.19 8.22
N ARG A 32 4.84 5.46 7.46
CA ARG A 32 5.13 5.10 6.07
C ARG A 32 3.86 5.14 5.26
N VAL A 33 3.95 5.68 4.05
CA VAL A 33 2.84 5.70 3.09
C VAL A 33 3.20 4.82 1.90
N ASP A 34 2.32 3.88 1.58
CA ASP A 34 2.42 3.00 0.42
C ASP A 34 1.28 3.25 -0.57
N PRO A 35 1.53 3.06 -1.88
CA PRO A 35 0.44 2.99 -2.85
C PRO A 35 -0.35 1.69 -2.62
N GLY A 36 -1.64 1.85 -2.32
CA GLY A 36 -2.55 0.78 -1.97
C GLY A 36 -3.61 0.49 -3.03
N GLY A 37 -4.32 -0.61 -2.81
CA GLY A 37 -5.34 -1.13 -3.72
C GLY A 37 -4.92 -2.42 -4.44
N LYS A 38 -5.90 -3.29 -4.69
CA LYS A 38 -5.64 -4.68 -5.11
C LYS A 38 -4.86 -4.76 -6.43
N GLY A 39 -5.24 -4.01 -7.46
CA GLY A 39 -4.54 -4.03 -8.74
C GLY A 39 -3.13 -3.45 -8.63
N VAL A 40 -2.95 -2.36 -7.87
CA VAL A 40 -1.64 -1.79 -7.54
C VAL A 40 -0.73 -2.83 -6.88
N ASN A 41 -1.23 -3.53 -5.86
CA ASN A 41 -0.48 -4.57 -5.15
C ASN A 41 -0.12 -5.76 -6.04
N VAL A 42 -1.04 -6.21 -6.90
CA VAL A 42 -0.76 -7.26 -7.90
C VAL A 42 0.31 -6.78 -8.88
N SER A 43 0.22 -5.55 -9.39
CA SER A 43 1.23 -4.99 -10.29
C SER A 43 2.61 -4.93 -9.64
N ARG A 44 2.69 -4.51 -8.38
CA ARG A 44 3.94 -4.53 -7.61
C ARG A 44 4.53 -5.94 -7.49
N ALA A 45 3.70 -6.94 -7.20
CA ALA A 45 4.14 -8.33 -7.14
C ALA A 45 4.63 -8.86 -8.49
N VAL A 46 3.92 -8.56 -9.59
CA VAL A 46 4.30 -8.95 -10.95
C VAL A 46 5.63 -8.30 -11.36
N ALA A 47 5.83 -7.03 -11.03
CA ALA A 47 7.09 -6.33 -11.28
C ALA A 47 8.25 -6.93 -10.47
N ALA A 48 8.04 -7.26 -9.19
CA ALA A 48 9.04 -7.92 -8.35
C ALA A 48 9.42 -9.32 -8.86
N ALA A 49 8.50 -10.01 -9.54
CA ALA A 49 8.76 -11.28 -10.21
C ALA A 49 9.49 -11.13 -11.57
N GLY A 50 9.88 -9.92 -11.98
CA GLY A 50 10.63 -9.68 -13.22
C GLY A 50 9.78 -9.57 -14.48
N HIS A 51 8.46 -9.39 -14.36
CA HIS A 51 7.56 -9.28 -15.50
C HIS A 51 7.07 -7.84 -15.75
N ARG A 52 6.86 -7.49 -17.02
CA ARG A 52 6.34 -6.18 -17.41
C ARG A 52 4.85 -6.03 -17.10
N THR A 53 4.50 -4.98 -16.35
CA THR A 53 3.13 -4.66 -15.93
C THR A 53 2.86 -3.16 -15.91
N VAL A 54 1.59 -2.77 -16.03
CA VAL A 54 1.10 -1.40 -15.88
C VAL A 54 -0.10 -1.42 -14.93
N ALA A 55 -0.10 -0.54 -13.92
CA ALA A 55 -1.26 -0.30 -13.06
C ALA A 55 -2.01 0.95 -13.54
N VAL A 56 -3.32 0.82 -13.68
CA VAL A 56 -4.23 1.93 -14.02
C VAL A 56 -5.14 2.20 -12.83
N LEU A 57 -5.21 3.47 -12.47
CA LEU A 57 -6.00 4.02 -11.36
C LEU A 57 -6.52 5.41 -11.78
N PRO A 58 -7.65 5.89 -11.22
CA PRO A 58 -8.17 7.25 -11.45
C PRO A 58 -7.27 8.33 -10.85
#